data_AF-A0A9N9JJT7-F1
#
_entry.id   AF-A0A9N9JJT7-F1
#
_cell.length_a   1.000
_cell.length_b   1.000
_cell.length_c   1.000
_cell.angle_alpha   90.00
_cell.angle_beta   90.00
_cell.angle_gamma   90.00
#
_symmetry.space_group_name_H-M   'P 1'
#
loop_
_entity.id
_entity.type
_entity.pdbx_description
1 polymer ?
#
loop_
_entity_poly.entity_id
_entity_poly.type
_entity_poly.pdbx_seq_one_letter_code
_entity_poly.pdbx_strand_id
1 'polypeptide(L)'
;EGQQPVKYVKARICTLSKRRAASMAELFNQEPPETSLYGEWQTEEYKSEPVIDVNITINFNNLKIYWGLLVNGVGKIAKKLHIDYGDAVVGFDFQSRRCIPVVKGIVVPEEHREILMEHVAAVNEAKKQKEISDRQKKLKTKLQVQQRIQETYGKEEEILAEDLTEDEENELYHGDTDEEKNSSHQ
;
A
#
# COMPACT_ATOMS: atom_id res chain seq x y z
N GLU A 1 -19.86 -41.23 -3.37
CA GLU A 1 -19.37 -42.12 -2.30
C GLU A 1 -18.14 -41.48 -1.66
N GLY A 2 -17.95 -41.60 -0.34
CA GLY A 2 -16.77 -41.03 0.32
C GLY A 2 -15.55 -41.94 0.16
N GLN A 3 -14.46 -41.42 -0.38
CA GLN A 3 -13.18 -42.12 -0.46
C GLN A 3 -12.48 -42.16 0.90
N GLN A 4 -11.83 -43.27 1.26
CA GLN A 4 -11.02 -43.38 2.47
C GLN A 4 -9.61 -42.82 2.24
N PRO A 5 -8.99 -42.13 3.23
CA PRO A 5 -7.65 -41.59 3.07
C PRO A 5 -6.59 -42.69 3.05
N VAL A 6 -5.54 -42.48 2.25
CA VAL A 6 -4.45 -43.44 2.06
C VAL A 6 -3.46 -43.40 3.22
N LYS A 7 -3.29 -42.23 3.84
CA LYS A 7 -2.33 -42.03 4.92
C LYS A 7 -2.77 -40.91 5.86
N TYR A 8 -2.45 -41.07 7.14
CA TYR A 8 -2.54 -40.01 8.14
C TYR A 8 -1.14 -39.51 8.50
N VAL A 9 -1.00 -38.20 8.68
CA VAL A 9 0.25 -37.53 9.08
C VAL A 9 -0.05 -36.49 10.14
N LYS A 10 0.86 -36.29 11.09
CA LYS A 10 0.77 -35.22 12.09
C LYS A 10 0.47 -33.86 11.42
N ALA A 11 -0.57 -33.17 11.89
CA ALA A 11 -0.99 -31.92 11.27
C ALA A 11 0.06 -30.83 11.43
N ARG A 12 0.31 -30.06 10.36
CA ARG A 12 1.13 -28.85 10.42
C ARG A 12 0.38 -27.75 11.18
N ILE A 13 1.00 -27.26 12.25
CA ILE A 13 0.46 -26.21 13.12
C ILE A 13 0.90 -24.83 12.60
N CYS A 14 0.12 -24.24 11.70
CA CYS A 14 0.40 -22.90 11.14
C CYS A 14 -0.35 -21.76 11.85
N THR A 15 -1.52 -22.02 12.43
CA THR A 15 -2.36 -20.99 13.06
C THR A 15 -2.39 -21.13 14.58
N LEU A 16 -2.67 -20.01 15.28
CA LEU A 16 -2.82 -19.97 16.72
C LEU A 16 -3.92 -20.93 17.20
N SER A 17 -5.03 -21.04 16.48
CA SER A 17 -6.11 -21.97 16.79
C SER A 17 -5.64 -23.43 16.73
N LYS A 18 -4.90 -23.82 15.68
CA LYS A 18 -4.32 -25.16 15.59
C LYS A 18 -3.30 -25.43 16.71
N ARG A 19 -2.54 -24.41 17.11
CA ARG A 19 -1.59 -24.53 18.23
C ARG A 19 -2.30 -24.76 19.57
N ARG A 20 -3.38 -24.01 19.81
CA ARG A 20 -4.23 -24.20 21.00
C ARG A 20 -4.86 -25.58 21.01
N ALA A 21 -5.38 -26.06 19.88
CA ALA A 21 -5.94 -27.40 19.76
C ALA A 21 -4.90 -28.49 20.07
N ALA A 22 -3.69 -28.37 19.54
CA ALA A 22 -2.60 -29.32 19.83
C ALA A 22 -2.19 -29.31 21.32
N SER A 23 -2.04 -28.13 21.92
CA SER A 23 -1.73 -28.00 23.35
C SER A 23 -2.84 -28.54 24.25
N MET A 24 -4.11 -28.38 23.85
CA MET A 24 -5.25 -28.96 24.54
C MET A 24 -5.23 -30.49 24.47
N ALA A 25 -4.94 -31.05 23.29
CA ALA A 25 -4.80 -32.50 23.11
C ALA A 25 -3.69 -33.06 24.00
N GLU A 26 -2.54 -32.39 24.08
CA GLU A 26 -1.44 -32.77 24.98
C GLU A 26 -1.86 -32.74 26.46
N LEU A 27 -2.62 -31.73 26.89
CA LEU A 27 -3.08 -31.62 28.28
C LEU A 27 -4.04 -32.77 28.68
N PHE A 28 -4.85 -33.23 27.75
CA PHE A 28 -5.79 -34.33 27.97
C PHE A 28 -5.23 -35.71 27.58
N ASN A 29 -3.92 -35.83 27.34
CA ASN A 29 -3.26 -37.04 26.85
C ASN A 29 -3.94 -37.65 25.61
N GLN A 30 -4.49 -36.80 24.74
CA GLN A 30 -5.07 -37.20 23.46
C GLN A 30 -4.00 -37.15 22.37
N GLU A 31 -4.18 -37.97 21.33
CA GLU A 31 -3.31 -37.94 20.17
C GLU A 31 -3.36 -36.57 19.48
N PRO A 32 -2.21 -36.07 18.98
CA PRO A 32 -2.17 -34.78 18.31
C PRO A 32 -3.03 -34.82 17.04
N PRO A 33 -3.60 -33.68 16.62
CA PRO A 33 -4.43 -33.65 15.42
C PRO A 33 -3.65 -34.15 14.20
N GLU A 34 -4.25 -35.08 13.46
CA GLU A 34 -3.70 -35.62 12.22
C GLU A 34 -4.40 -35.02 11.00
N THR A 35 -3.71 -35.09 9.85
CA THR A 35 -4.23 -34.67 8.54
C THR A 35 -4.25 -35.88 7.62
N SER A 36 -5.42 -36.16 7.06
CA SER A 36 -5.65 -37.20 6.06
C SER A 36 -5.08 -36.79 4.70
N LEU A 37 -4.36 -37.69 4.04
CA LEU A 37 -3.83 -37.53 2.69
C LEU A 37 -4.59 -38.43 1.72
N TYR A 38 -4.97 -37.86 0.58
CA TYR A 38 -5.66 -38.54 -0.51
C TYR A 38 -4.79 -38.54 -1.76
N GLY A 39 -4.90 -39.58 -2.57
CA GLY A 39 -4.27 -39.65 -3.89
C GLY A 39 -5.10 -38.93 -4.95
N GLU A 40 -4.46 -38.52 -6.05
CA GLU A 40 -5.15 -37.86 -7.17
C GLU A 40 -6.27 -38.73 -7.76
N TRP A 41 -6.10 -40.06 -7.76
CA TRP A 41 -7.12 -41.03 -8.22
C TRP A 41 -8.37 -41.08 -7.35
N GLN A 42 -8.33 -40.50 -6.13
CA GLN A 42 -9.46 -40.41 -5.21
C GLN A 42 -10.16 -39.05 -5.29
N THR A 43 -9.60 -38.10 -6.03
CA THR A 43 -10.07 -36.72 -6.09
C THR A 43 -10.59 -36.41 -7.48
N GLU A 44 -11.67 -35.64 -7.55
CA GLU A 44 -12.22 -35.13 -8.80
C GLU A 44 -12.04 -33.61 -8.84
N GLU A 45 -11.90 -33.05 -10.05
CA GLU A 45 -11.83 -31.60 -10.22
C GLU A 45 -13.16 -30.96 -9.81
N TYR A 46 -13.10 -30.04 -8.85
CA TYR A 46 -14.27 -29.35 -8.36
C TYR A 46 -14.81 -28.37 -9.42
N LYS A 47 -16.07 -28.56 -9.81
CA LYS A 47 -16.83 -27.63 -10.65
C LYS A 47 -17.88 -26.94 -9.80
N SER A 48 -17.75 -25.63 -9.62
CA SER A 48 -18.74 -24.83 -8.92
C SER A 48 -20.03 -24.73 -9.75
N GLU A 49 -21.17 -24.78 -9.06
CA GLU A 49 -22.47 -24.50 -9.67
C GLU A 49 -22.50 -23.06 -10.22
N PRO A 50 -23.19 -22.81 -11.36
CA PRO A 50 -23.36 -21.46 -11.87
C PRO A 50 -24.12 -20.60 -10.86
N VAL A 51 -23.69 -19.36 -10.69
CA VAL A 51 -24.34 -18.40 -9.79
C VAL A 51 -25.61 -17.89 -10.46
N ILE A 52 -26.76 -18.44 -10.09
CA ILE A 52 -28.07 -18.14 -10.73
C ILE A 52 -28.78 -16.94 -10.08
N ASP A 53 -28.50 -16.61 -8.81
CA ASP A 53 -29.09 -15.41 -8.20
C ASP A 53 -28.29 -14.85 -7.00
N VAL A 54 -27.93 -13.58 -7.16
CA VAL A 54 -27.56 -12.45 -6.27
C VAL A 54 -26.96 -12.67 -4.88
N ASN A 55 -27.29 -13.72 -4.15
CA ASN A 55 -26.76 -13.93 -2.80
C ASN A 55 -25.60 -14.93 -2.85
N ILE A 56 -24.42 -14.45 -3.27
CA ILE A 56 -23.17 -15.19 -3.15
C ILE A 56 -22.92 -15.41 -1.65
N THR A 57 -23.47 -16.49 -1.12
CA THR A 57 -23.28 -16.88 0.27
C THR A 57 -21.85 -17.37 0.39
N ILE A 58 -21.02 -16.49 0.93
CA ILE A 58 -19.57 -16.64 1.00
C ILE A 58 -19.25 -17.71 2.05
N ASN A 59 -19.32 -18.98 1.65
CA ASN A 59 -18.67 -20.04 2.40
C ASN A 59 -17.17 -19.88 2.16
N PHE A 60 -16.50 -19.16 3.07
CA PHE A 60 -15.06 -18.84 3.05
C PHE A 60 -14.12 -20.03 2.76
N ASN A 61 -14.62 -21.26 2.87
CA ASN A 61 -13.86 -22.48 2.62
C ASN A 61 -13.80 -22.91 1.15
N ASN A 62 -14.72 -22.51 0.26
CA ASN A 62 -14.88 -23.22 -1.03
C ASN A 62 -14.98 -22.37 -2.31
N LEU A 63 -14.75 -21.06 -2.28
CA LEU A 63 -14.83 -20.25 -3.50
C LEU A 63 -13.44 -19.91 -4.04
N LYS A 64 -12.86 -20.82 -4.81
CA LYS A 64 -11.70 -20.54 -5.68
C LYS A 64 -12.22 -20.09 -7.05
N ILE A 65 -12.39 -18.78 -7.25
CA ILE A 65 -12.85 -18.24 -8.53
C ILE A 65 -11.63 -17.87 -9.37
N TYR A 66 -11.47 -18.55 -10.51
CA TYR A 66 -10.37 -18.32 -11.44
C TYR A 66 -10.70 -17.29 -12.55
N TRP A 67 -11.95 -16.79 -12.62
CA TRP A 67 -12.41 -15.82 -13.63
C TRP A 67 -13.14 -14.61 -13.03
N GLY A 68 -12.50 -13.93 -12.08
CA GLY A 68 -12.98 -12.66 -11.52
C GLY A 68 -12.22 -11.46 -12.07
N LEU A 69 -12.83 -10.28 -12.06
CA LEU A 69 -12.13 -9.03 -12.39
C LEU A 69 -11.17 -8.69 -11.23
N LEU A 70 -9.89 -9.04 -11.41
CA LEU A 70 -8.79 -8.84 -10.46
C LEU A 70 -8.31 -7.38 -10.44
N VAL A 71 -9.23 -6.46 -10.19
CA VAL A 71 -8.91 -5.04 -10.07
C VAL A 71 -9.15 -4.61 -8.63
N ASN A 72 -8.10 -4.08 -8.00
CA ASN A 72 -8.15 -3.63 -6.63
C ASN A 72 -9.10 -2.44 -6.47
N GLY A 73 -9.97 -2.48 -5.46
CA GLY A 73 -10.83 -1.35 -5.09
C GLY A 73 -12.11 -1.17 -5.91
N VAL A 74 -12.47 -2.14 -6.77
CA VAL A 74 -13.71 -2.10 -7.57
C VAL A 74 -14.96 -2.31 -6.72
N GLY A 75 -14.86 -2.96 -5.55
CA GLY A 75 -16.02 -3.14 -4.65
C GLY A 75 -16.71 -1.82 -4.27
N LYS A 76 -15.95 -0.73 -4.13
CA LYS A 76 -16.53 0.61 -3.87
C LYS A 76 -17.34 1.15 -5.05
N ILE A 77 -16.96 0.78 -6.27
CA ILE A 77 -17.62 1.20 -7.50
C ILE A 77 -18.88 0.35 -7.70
N ALA A 78 -18.78 -0.97 -7.55
CA ALA A 78 -19.93 -1.87 -7.61
C ALA A 78 -21.01 -1.50 -6.58
N LYS A 79 -20.62 -1.16 -5.35
CA LYS A 79 -21.55 -0.69 -4.32
C LYS A 79 -22.28 0.60 -4.69
N LYS A 80 -21.65 1.51 -5.44
CA LYS A 80 -22.30 2.75 -5.92
C LYS A 80 -23.31 2.49 -7.03
N LEU A 81 -23.14 1.41 -7.76
CA LEU A 81 -23.99 1.01 -8.86
C LEU A 81 -25.10 0.05 -8.44
N HIS A 82 -25.17 -0.28 -7.14
CA HIS A 82 -26.10 -1.26 -6.59
C HIS A 82 -26.00 -2.63 -7.30
N ILE A 83 -24.78 -3.02 -7.67
CA ILE A 83 -24.49 -4.33 -8.25
C ILE A 83 -24.02 -5.24 -7.12
N ASP A 84 -24.67 -6.38 -6.98
CA ASP A 84 -24.28 -7.40 -6.02
C ASP A 84 -22.99 -8.10 -6.47
N TYR A 85 -22.09 -8.31 -5.52
CA TYR A 85 -20.76 -8.85 -5.80
C TYR A 85 -20.24 -9.72 -4.66
N GLY A 86 -19.36 -10.66 -5.00
CA GLY A 86 -18.60 -11.46 -4.04
C GLY A 86 -17.13 -11.03 -4.00
N ASP A 87 -16.48 -11.15 -2.86
CA ASP A 87 -15.03 -10.89 -2.76
C ASP A 87 -14.23 -12.00 -3.45
N ALA A 88 -13.30 -11.62 -4.34
CA ALA A 88 -12.43 -12.56 -5.03
C ALA A 88 -11.20 -12.90 -4.17
N VAL A 89 -11.32 -13.96 -3.36
CA VAL A 89 -10.21 -14.50 -2.56
C VAL A 89 -9.31 -15.35 -3.45
N VAL A 90 -8.08 -14.88 -3.69
CA VAL A 90 -7.08 -15.59 -4.53
C VAL A 90 -6.17 -16.51 -3.73
N GLY A 91 -6.18 -16.39 -2.40
CA GLY A 91 -5.33 -17.17 -1.52
C GLY A 91 -5.43 -16.73 -0.08
N PHE A 92 -4.54 -17.27 0.74
CA PHE A 92 -4.44 -16.95 2.15
C PHE A 92 -3.02 -16.55 2.51
N ASP A 93 -2.89 -15.51 3.31
CA ASP A 93 -1.63 -15.09 3.90
C ASP A 93 -1.58 -15.51 5.38
N PHE A 94 -0.42 -15.96 5.81
CA PHE A 94 -0.19 -16.49 7.16
C PHE A 94 0.67 -15.52 7.95
N GLN A 95 0.09 -14.38 8.31
CA GLN A 95 0.76 -13.37 9.14
C GLN A 95 0.33 -13.48 10.61
N SER A 96 1.24 -13.19 11.52
CA SER A 96 0.93 -13.06 12.97
C SER A 96 0.19 -14.28 13.56
N ARG A 97 0.54 -15.49 13.12
CA ARG A 97 -0.08 -16.77 13.54
C ARG A 97 -1.58 -16.86 13.22
N ARG A 98 -2.08 -16.08 12.26
CA ARG A 98 -3.47 -16.09 11.76
C ARG A 98 -3.48 -16.39 10.26
N CYS A 99 -4.58 -16.95 9.77
CA CYS A 99 -4.84 -17.17 8.35
C CYS A 99 -5.76 -16.03 7.89
N ILE A 100 -5.28 -15.18 6.98
CA ILE A 100 -6.00 -14.00 6.51
C ILE A 100 -6.28 -14.18 5.00
N PRO A 101 -7.52 -14.04 4.53
CA PRO A 101 -7.82 -14.14 3.11
C PRO A 101 -7.22 -12.95 2.34
N VAL A 102 -6.56 -13.24 1.22
CA VAL A 102 -6.03 -12.24 0.30
C VAL A 102 -7.07 -11.99 -0.79
N VAL A 103 -7.73 -10.84 -0.69
CA VAL A 103 -8.74 -10.39 -1.67
C VAL A 103 -8.07 -9.48 -2.70
N LYS A 104 -8.16 -9.82 -3.99
CA LYS A 104 -7.57 -9.04 -5.10
C LYS A 104 -8.59 -8.47 -6.09
N GLY A 105 -9.87 -8.61 -5.81
CA GLY A 105 -10.91 -8.12 -6.70
C GLY A 105 -12.30 -8.51 -6.24
N ILE A 106 -13.25 -8.41 -7.16
CA ILE A 106 -14.64 -8.81 -6.95
C ILE A 106 -15.09 -9.74 -8.07
N VAL A 107 -16.10 -10.54 -7.77
CA VAL A 107 -16.80 -11.41 -8.72
C VAL A 107 -18.20 -10.87 -8.90
N VAL A 108 -18.59 -10.76 -10.16
CA VAL A 108 -19.84 -10.13 -10.58
C VAL A 108 -20.43 -10.97 -11.73
N PRO A 109 -21.77 -11.04 -11.88
CA PRO A 109 -22.40 -11.59 -13.07
C PRO A 109 -21.84 -10.97 -14.36
N GLU A 110 -21.78 -11.78 -15.42
CA GLU A 110 -21.18 -11.38 -16.71
C GLU A 110 -21.88 -10.16 -17.33
N GLU A 111 -23.19 -10.05 -17.13
CA GLU A 111 -24.04 -8.96 -17.64
C GLU A 111 -23.59 -7.57 -17.16
N HIS A 112 -23.08 -7.47 -15.93
CA HIS A 112 -22.66 -6.20 -15.34
C HIS A 112 -21.18 -5.88 -15.58
N ARG A 113 -20.44 -6.77 -16.24
CA ARG A 113 -19.00 -6.65 -16.46
C ARG A 113 -18.64 -5.37 -17.22
N GLU A 114 -19.35 -5.09 -18.31
CA GLU A 114 -19.06 -3.95 -19.19
C GLU A 114 -19.30 -2.62 -18.48
N ILE A 115 -20.46 -2.47 -17.84
CA ILE A 115 -20.84 -1.30 -17.05
C ILE A 115 -19.80 -1.01 -15.95
N LEU A 116 -19.34 -2.06 -15.25
CA LEU A 116 -18.30 -1.91 -14.24
C LEU A 116 -16.96 -1.49 -14.82
N MET A 117 -16.54 -2.07 -15.94
CA MET A 117 -15.28 -1.71 -16.59
C MET A 117 -15.25 -0.24 -17.00
N GLU A 118 -16.33 0.26 -17.59
CA GLU A 118 -16.44 1.67 -18.00
C GLU A 118 -16.33 2.61 -16.80
N HIS A 119 -17.06 2.32 -15.71
CA HIS A 119 -16.99 3.14 -14.50
C HIS A 119 -15.64 3.06 -13.79
N VAL A 120 -14.97 1.91 -13.81
CA VAL A 120 -13.61 1.77 -13.30
C VAL A 120 -12.64 2.63 -14.09
N ALA A 121 -12.74 2.64 -15.43
CA ALA A 121 -11.91 3.48 -16.29
C ALA A 121 -12.13 4.97 -15.96
N ALA A 122 -13.38 5.43 -15.94
CA ALA A 122 -13.73 6.81 -15.63
C ALA A 122 -13.22 7.27 -14.25
N VAL A 123 -13.36 6.43 -13.22
CA VAL A 123 -12.86 6.74 -11.86
C VAL A 123 -11.33 6.82 -11.84
N ASN A 124 -10.65 5.94 -12.56
CA ASN A 124 -9.19 5.95 -12.63
C ASN A 124 -8.65 7.18 -13.38
N GLU A 125 -9.31 7.58 -14.46
CA GLU A 125 -8.99 8.81 -15.19
C GLU A 125 -9.21 10.05 -14.32
N ALA A 126 -10.34 10.14 -13.62
CA ALA A 126 -10.62 11.25 -12.70
C ALA A 126 -9.58 11.33 -11.56
N LYS A 127 -9.11 10.19 -11.04
CA LYS A 127 -8.03 10.16 -10.05
C LYS A 127 -6.71 10.68 -10.62
N LYS A 128 -6.31 10.20 -11.81
CA LYS A 128 -5.10 10.68 -12.49
C LYS A 128 -5.15 12.18 -12.73
N GLN A 129 -6.28 12.71 -13.19
CA GLN A 129 -6.44 14.15 -13.41
C GLN A 129 -6.32 14.96 -12.11
N LYS A 130 -6.90 14.47 -11.00
CA LYS A 130 -6.73 15.10 -9.68
C LYS A 130 -5.28 15.09 -9.21
N GLU A 131 -4.59 13.97 -9.33
CA GLU A 131 -3.16 13.87 -8.97
C GLU A 131 -2.29 14.83 -9.79
N ILE A 132 -2.57 14.96 -11.08
CA ILE A 132 -1.91 15.94 -11.95
C ILE A 132 -2.20 17.36 -11.48
N SER A 133 -3.47 17.69 -11.22
CA SER A 133 -3.87 19.03 -10.73
C SER A 133 -3.20 19.37 -9.40
N ASP A 134 -3.18 18.43 -8.46
CA ASP A 134 -2.56 18.62 -7.15
C ASP A 134 -1.03 18.76 -7.26
N ARG A 135 -0.40 18.01 -8.16
CA ARG A 135 1.03 18.16 -8.47
C ARG A 135 1.32 19.54 -9.07
N GLN A 136 0.49 20.02 -10.00
CA GLN A 136 0.63 21.34 -10.61
C GLN A 136 0.44 22.46 -9.58
N LYS A 137 -0.56 22.35 -8.68
CA LYS A 137 -0.77 23.31 -7.59
C LYS A 137 0.45 23.40 -6.68
N LYS A 138 0.98 22.25 -6.24
CA LYS A 138 2.20 22.19 -5.42
C LYS A 138 3.39 22.85 -6.12
N LEU A 139 3.55 22.63 -7.42
CA LEU A 139 4.61 23.25 -8.21
C LEU A 139 4.44 24.78 -8.26
N LYS A 140 3.23 25.27 -8.56
CA LYS A 140 2.95 26.72 -8.57
C LYS A 140 3.23 27.37 -7.22
N THR A 141 2.78 26.77 -6.12
CA THR A 141 3.04 27.29 -4.77
C THR A 141 4.54 27.33 -4.48
N LYS A 142 5.31 26.30 -4.85
CA LYS A 142 6.77 26.31 -4.68
C LYS A 142 7.43 27.44 -5.46
N LEU A 143 7.06 27.64 -6.72
CA LEU A 143 7.59 28.72 -7.55
C LEU A 143 7.26 30.10 -6.97
N GLN A 144 6.02 30.31 -6.50
CA GLN A 144 5.61 31.55 -5.84
C GLN A 144 6.42 31.82 -4.57
N VAL A 145 6.67 30.79 -3.76
CA VAL A 145 7.51 30.90 -2.56
C VAL A 145 8.95 31.24 -2.92
N GLN A 146 9.52 30.60 -3.95
CA GLN A 146 10.88 30.90 -4.42
C GLN A 146 11.00 32.34 -4.94
N GLN A 147 10.04 32.79 -5.76
CA GLN A 147 10.00 34.17 -6.24
C GLN A 147 9.91 35.17 -5.08
N ARG A 148 9.01 34.93 -4.11
CA ARG A 148 8.88 35.79 -2.93
C ARG A 148 10.17 35.84 -2.11
N ILE A 149 10.85 34.71 -1.92
CA ILE A 149 12.15 34.67 -1.23
C ILE A 149 13.17 35.49 -2.01
N GLN A 150 13.25 35.34 -3.33
CA GLN A 150 14.16 36.11 -4.18
C GLN A 150 13.85 37.61 -4.19
N GLU A 151 12.59 38.02 -4.15
CA GLU A 151 12.21 39.44 -4.05
C GLU A 151 12.56 40.05 -2.69
N THR A 152 12.43 39.26 -1.61
CA THR A 152 12.64 39.73 -0.23
C THR A 152 14.13 39.73 0.15
N TYR A 153 14.86 38.69 -0.26
CA TYR A 153 16.25 38.45 0.15
C TYR A 153 17.24 38.54 -1.01
N GLY A 154 16.81 38.43 -2.27
CA GLY A 154 17.70 38.58 -3.43
C GLY A 154 18.18 40.02 -3.64
N LYS A 155 17.45 41.01 -3.12
CA LYS A 155 17.93 42.40 -3.04
C LYS A 155 18.99 42.59 -1.96
N GLU A 156 18.94 41.82 -0.87
CA GLU A 156 19.98 41.89 0.17
C GLU A 156 21.31 41.32 -0.35
N GLU A 157 21.30 40.27 -1.19
CA GLU A 157 22.53 39.80 -1.89
C GLU A 157 23.05 40.80 -2.92
N GLU A 158 22.19 41.53 -3.63
CA GLU A 158 22.59 42.57 -4.60
C GLU A 158 23.16 43.80 -3.86
N ILE A 159 22.56 44.22 -2.75
CA ILE A 159 23.07 45.30 -1.87
C ILE A 159 24.39 44.88 -1.18
N LEU A 160 24.52 43.64 -0.72
CA LEU A 160 25.77 43.10 -0.16
C LEU A 160 26.87 42.97 -1.22
N ALA A 161 26.52 42.71 -2.48
CA ALA A 161 27.49 42.65 -3.58
C ALA A 161 27.91 44.05 -4.06
N GLU A 162 27.00 45.04 -4.03
CA GLU A 162 27.31 46.45 -4.32
C GLU A 162 28.19 47.08 -3.23
N ASP A 163 27.89 46.86 -1.94
CA ASP A 163 28.69 47.34 -0.80
C ASP A 163 30.14 46.82 -0.82
N LEU A 164 30.38 45.59 -1.30
CA LEU A 164 31.73 45.02 -1.41
C LEU A 164 32.57 45.58 -2.57
N THR A 165 31.94 46.29 -3.53
CA THR A 165 32.67 46.88 -4.67
C THR A 165 33.08 48.34 -4.45
N GLU A 166 32.45 49.04 -3.50
CA GLU A 166 32.79 50.43 -3.17
C GLU A 166 33.99 50.56 -2.22
N ASP A 167 34.33 49.49 -1.48
CA ASP A 167 35.43 49.50 -0.51
C ASP A 167 36.84 49.29 -1.11
N GLU A 168 36.97 48.81 -2.37
CA GLU A 168 38.29 48.54 -2.98
C GLU A 168 39.01 49.79 -3.55
N GLU A 169 38.36 50.95 -3.69
CA GLU A 169 38.99 52.15 -4.28
C GLU A 169 39.71 53.07 -3.26
N ASN A 170 39.67 52.79 -1.95
CA ASN A 170 40.07 53.81 -0.95
C ASN A 170 41.17 53.43 0.06
N GLU A 171 42.13 52.55 -0.29
CA GLU A 171 43.39 52.44 0.46
C GLU A 171 44.62 52.37 -0.45
N LEU A 172 45.04 53.55 -0.95
CA LEU A 172 46.38 53.77 -1.49
C LEU A 172 47.17 54.76 -0.60
N TYR A 173 47.89 54.18 0.35
CA TYR A 173 49.24 54.52 0.81
C TYR A 173 49.54 55.93 1.40
N HIS A 174 50.12 55.90 2.62
CA HIS A 174 51.32 56.63 3.12
C HIS A 174 51.16 56.72 4.65
N GLY A 175 52.04 56.21 5.51
CA GLY A 175 53.46 55.87 5.39
C GLY A 175 54.15 56.41 6.64
N ASP A 176 54.82 55.52 7.39
CA ASP A 176 55.88 55.75 8.39
C ASP A 176 55.55 56.71 9.57
N THR A 177 56.09 56.64 10.79
CA THR A 177 57.35 56.13 11.35
C THR A 177 57.18 55.98 12.88
N ASP A 178 57.86 54.97 13.43
CA ASP A 178 58.70 54.94 14.63
C ASP A 178 58.27 55.53 16.00
N GLU A 179 58.40 54.61 16.97
CA GLU A 179 59.13 54.72 18.23
C GLU A 179 58.54 55.40 19.49
N GLU A 180 58.65 54.56 20.55
CA GLU A 180 59.03 54.87 21.93
C GLU A 180 58.01 55.42 22.95
N LYS A 181 57.82 54.56 23.97
CA LYS A 181 57.74 54.83 25.42
C LYS A 181 56.50 55.64 25.86
N ASN A 182 55.82 55.33 26.96
CA ASN A 182 56.35 55.01 28.26
C ASN A 182 55.18 54.65 29.20
N SER A 183 55.49 53.82 30.20
CA SER A 183 55.07 54.01 31.59
C SER A 183 53.58 53.93 31.99
N SER A 184 53.29 52.82 32.69
CA SER A 184 52.66 52.74 34.02
C SER A 184 51.53 53.70 34.41
N HIS A 185 50.40 53.14 34.86
CA HIS A 185 50.03 53.16 36.28
C HIS A 185 48.73 52.37 36.53
N GLN A 186 48.83 51.46 37.50
CA GLN A 186 47.81 50.89 38.39
C GLN A 186 46.55 50.25 37.81
#